data_AF-A0A5M9MXQ6-F1
#
_entry.id   AF-A0A5M9MXQ6-F1
#
_cell.length_a   1.000
_cell.length_b   1.000
_cell.length_c   1.000
_cell.angle_alpha   90.00
_cell.angle_beta   90.00
_cell.angle_gamma   90.00
#
_symmetry.space_group_name_H-M   'P 1'
#
loop_
_entity.id
_entity.type
_entity.pdbx_description
1 polymer ?
#
loop_
_entity_poly.entity_id
_entity_poly.type
_entity_poly.pdbx_seq_one_letter_code
_entity_poly.pdbx_strand_id
1 'polypeptide(L)'
;MQVIGAGELGYEVLRFLTQHPNCHGATLSVLLRPASVSSENPSKQKELDRLRQMGVHIVLGDIVENAQNALVQDPENSLLKYQIVFGQGRGVSWDLSTTWNHQRGIRATTAEDWAKDNLA
;
A
#
# COMPACT_ATOMS: atom_id res chain seq x y z
N MET A 1 0.66 16.92 6.65
CA MET A 1 1.42 15.66 6.48
C MET A 1 0.62 14.75 5.55
N GLN A 2 1.29 14.08 4.62
CA GLN A 2 0.63 13.24 3.61
C GLN A 2 1.07 11.79 3.75
N VAL A 3 0.09 10.88 3.75
CA VAL A 3 0.29 9.42 3.67
C VAL A 3 -0.13 8.94 2.28
N ILE A 4 0.65 8.06 1.66
CA ILE A 4 0.35 7.50 0.34
C ILE A 4 -0.31 6.14 0.54
N GLY A 5 -1.59 6.03 0.17
CA GLY A 5 -2.40 4.84 0.36
C GLY A 5 -2.97 4.70 1.79
N ALA A 6 -4.14 4.05 1.87
CA ALA A 6 -4.78 3.66 3.12
C ALA A 6 -5.01 2.15 3.16
N GLY A 7 -4.00 1.35 2.81
CA GLY A 7 -3.99 -0.06 3.21
C GLY A 7 -3.81 -0.19 4.72
N GLU A 8 -3.72 -1.42 5.24
CA GLU A 8 -3.63 -1.69 6.68
C GLU A 8 -2.57 -0.84 7.40
N LEU A 9 -1.35 -0.79 6.86
CA LEU A 9 -0.27 0.04 7.43
C LEU A 9 -0.58 1.53 7.34
N GLY A 10 -1.07 2.01 6.20
CA GLY A 10 -1.39 3.42 6.00
C GLY A 10 -2.49 3.89 6.95
N TYR A 11 -3.50 3.04 7.19
CA TYR A 11 -4.54 3.28 8.18
C TYR A 11 -3.99 3.40 9.60
N GLU A 12 -3.14 2.46 10.04
CA GLU A 12 -2.55 2.50 11.38
C GLU A 12 -1.66 3.73 11.60
N VAL A 13 -0.90 4.13 10.56
CA VAL A 13 -0.12 5.36 10.59
C VAL A 13 -1.03 6.58 10.75
N LEU A 14 -2.11 6.68 9.97
CA LEU A 14 -3.08 7.77 10.10
C LEU A 14 -3.75 7.76 11.49
N ARG A 15 -4.14 6.59 11.99
CA ARG A 15 -4.74 6.43 13.32
C ARG A 15 -3.82 6.95 14.42
N PHE A 16 -2.56 6.57 14.39
CA PHE A 16 -1.57 7.06 15.34
C PHE A 16 -1.36 8.58 15.24
N LEU A 17 -1.19 9.09 14.02
CA LEU A 17 -0.93 10.51 13.79
C LEU A 17 -2.09 11.40 14.24
N THR A 18 -3.34 10.97 14.06
CA THR A 18 -4.52 11.74 14.52
C THR A 18 -4.60 11.84 16.05
N GLN A 19 -3.98 10.92 16.78
CA GLN A 19 -4.00 10.89 18.25
C GLN A 19 -2.72 11.47 18.87
N HIS A 20 -1.73 11.82 18.03
CA HIS A 20 -0.40 12.16 18.51
C HIS A 20 -0.33 13.62 19.02
N PRO A 21 0.20 13.86 20.25
CA PRO A 21 0.24 15.20 20.85
C PRO A 21 0.91 16.29 20.00
N ASN A 22 1.95 15.92 19.26
CA ASN A 22 2.71 16.84 18.42
C ASN A 22 2.08 17.06 17.03
N CYS A 23 0.94 16.41 16.76
CA CYS A 23 0.21 16.56 15.51
C CYS A 23 -1.10 17.36 15.69
N HIS A 24 -1.40 17.83 16.91
CA HIS A 24 -2.53 18.71 17.17
C HIS A 24 -2.42 19.99 16.32
N GLY A 25 -3.35 20.15 15.37
CA GLY A 25 -3.41 21.29 14.44
C GLY A 25 -2.75 21.06 13.07
N ALA A 26 -2.10 19.92 12.84
CA ALA A 26 -1.56 19.59 11.53
C ALA A 26 -2.65 19.04 10.59
N THR A 27 -2.71 19.54 9.35
CA THR A 27 -3.58 18.95 8.33
C THR A 27 -3.04 17.59 7.91
N LEU A 28 -3.80 16.53 8.21
CA LEU A 28 -3.50 15.18 7.78
C LEU A 28 -4.22 14.89 6.47
N SER A 29 -3.49 14.41 5.46
CA SER A 29 -4.07 14.00 4.19
C SER A 29 -3.61 12.61 3.78
N VAL A 30 -4.48 11.93 3.04
CA VAL A 30 -4.18 10.62 2.45
C VAL A 30 -4.43 10.66 0.96
N LEU A 31 -3.44 10.21 0.19
CA LEU A 31 -3.55 10.07 -1.25
C LEU A 31 -4.15 8.71 -1.59
N LEU A 32 -5.32 8.70 -2.23
CA LEU A 32 -6.02 7.48 -2.67
C LEU A 32 -6.27 7.51 -4.17
N ARG A 33 -6.31 6.33 -4.79
CA ARG A 33 -6.72 6.19 -6.19
C ARG A 33 -8.20 6.54 -6.37
N PRO A 34 -8.58 7.16 -7.50
CA PRO A 34 -10.00 7.39 -7.83
C PRO A 34 -10.83 6.11 -7.75
N ALA A 35 -10.30 4.99 -8.28
CA ALA A 35 -10.96 3.67 -8.25
C ALA A 35 -11.16 3.11 -6.83
N SER A 36 -10.35 3.51 -5.85
CA SER A 36 -10.54 3.11 -4.45
C SER A 36 -11.69 3.86 -3.79
N VAL A 37 -11.92 5.11 -4.20
CA VAL A 37 -12.99 5.97 -3.66
C VAL A 37 -14.33 5.71 -4.32
N SER A 38 -14.34 5.38 -5.62
CA SER A 38 -15.57 5.04 -6.37
C SER A 38 -16.02 3.58 -6.21
N SER A 39 -15.34 2.79 -5.38
CA SER A 39 -15.67 1.38 -5.22
C SER A 39 -16.99 1.17 -4.49
N GLU A 40 -17.88 0.36 -5.06
CA GLU A 40 -19.15 -0.05 -4.46
C GLU A 40 -18.99 -1.13 -3.38
N ASN A 41 -17.77 -1.56 -3.08
CA ASN A 41 -17.51 -2.59 -2.09
C ASN A 41 -17.83 -2.06 -0.66
N PRO A 42 -18.74 -2.70 0.10
CA PRO A 42 -19.13 -2.23 1.43
C PRO A 42 -17.97 -2.11 2.43
N SER A 43 -16.99 -3.01 2.36
CA SER A 43 -15.80 -2.96 3.24
C SER A 43 -14.95 -1.73 2.96
N LYS A 44 -14.76 -1.37 1.68
CA LYS A 44 -14.02 -0.15 1.29
C LYS A 44 -14.77 1.11 1.65
N GLN A 45 -16.09 1.14 1.50
CA GLN A 45 -16.91 2.27 1.93
C GLN A 45 -16.77 2.53 3.43
N LYS A 46 -16.84 1.46 4.24
CA LYS A 46 -16.63 1.55 5.69
C LYS A 46 -15.24 2.08 6.04
N GLU A 47 -14.21 1.71 5.29
CA GLU A 47 -12.85 2.19 5.48
C GLU A 47 -12.71 3.68 5.14
N LEU A 48 -13.30 4.13 4.01
CA LEU A 48 -13.35 5.54 3.65
C LEU A 48 -14.09 6.38 4.69
N ASP A 49 -15.19 5.86 5.24
CA ASP A 49 -15.96 6.55 6.27
C ASP A 49 -15.18 6.69 7.57
N ARG A 50 -14.38 5.68 7.96
CA ARG A 50 -13.46 5.79 9.10
C ARG A 50 -12.44 6.90 8.89
N LEU A 51 -11.84 6.98 7.70
CA LEU A 51 -10.87 8.03 7.37
C LEU A 51 -11.49 9.44 7.46
N ARG A 52 -12.73 9.59 6.97
CA ARG A 52 -13.48 10.86 7.07
C ARG A 52 -13.82 11.22 8.51
N GLN A 53 -14.25 10.25 9.33
CA GLN A 53 -14.55 10.45 10.75
C GLN A 53 -13.33 10.88 11.55
N MET A 54 -12.13 10.44 11.13
CA MET A 54 -10.87 10.85 11.73
C MET A 54 -10.40 12.26 11.31
N GLY A 55 -11.15 12.96 10.46
CA GLY A 55 -10.80 14.29 9.97
C GLY A 55 -9.64 14.30 8.95
N VAL A 56 -9.34 13.15 8.32
CA VAL A 56 -8.27 13.05 7.32
C VAL A 56 -8.79 13.55 5.97
N HIS A 57 -8.05 14.46 5.34
CA HIS A 57 -8.36 14.96 4.00
C HIS A 57 -7.97 13.93 2.93
N ILE A 58 -8.95 13.46 2.17
CA ILE A 58 -8.70 12.54 1.05
C ILE A 58 -8.29 13.34 -0.18
N VAL A 59 -7.09 13.07 -0.69
CA VAL A 59 -6.57 13.60 -1.96
C VAL A 59 -6.64 12.48 -2.98
N LEU A 60 -7.14 12.79 -4.17
CA LEU A 60 -7.21 11.83 -5.26
C LEU A 60 -5.95 11.90 -6.11
N GLY A 61 -5.36 10.75 -6.41
CA GLY A 61 -4.27 10.65 -7.39
C GLY A 61 -3.85 9.22 -7.64
N ASP A 62 -3.37 8.96 -8.86
CA ASP A 62 -2.85 7.67 -9.25
C ASP A 62 -1.40 7.78 -9.74
N ILE A 63 -0.48 7.37 -8.86
CA ILE A 63 0.95 7.36 -9.14
C ILE A 63 1.26 6.37 -10.27
N VAL A 64 0.50 5.27 -10.40
CA VAL A 64 0.76 4.25 -11.41
C VAL A 64 0.35 4.75 -12.78
N GLU A 65 -0.83 5.34 -12.90
CA GLU A 65 -1.29 5.93 -14.17
C GLU A 65 -0.31 7.02 -14.64
N ASN A 66 0.11 7.91 -13.73
CA ASN A 66 1.10 8.94 -14.03
C ASN A 66 2.45 8.34 -14.46
N ALA A 67 2.92 7.31 -13.76
CA ALA A 67 4.18 6.65 -14.08
C ALA A 67 4.11 5.90 -15.43
N GLN A 68 2.99 5.27 -15.75
CA GLN A 68 2.77 4.62 -17.05
C GLN A 68 2.83 5.64 -18.19
N ASN A 69 2.14 6.77 -18.05
CA ASN A 69 2.14 7.83 -19.05
C ASN A 69 3.56 8.42 -19.25
N ALA A 70 4.30 8.60 -18.16
CA ALA A 70 5.68 9.09 -18.22
C ALA A 70 6.65 8.06 -18.82
N LEU A 71 6.45 6.76 -18.55
CA LEU A 71 7.33 5.70 -19.06
C LEU A 71 7.24 5.56 -20.58
N VAL A 72 6.12 5.94 -21.20
CA VAL A 72 6.01 6.01 -22.68
C VAL A 72 7.04 6.99 -23.26
N GLN A 73 7.34 8.07 -22.55
CA GLN A 73 8.29 9.10 -23.00
C GLN A 73 9.74 8.76 -22.62
N ASP A 74 9.95 8.03 -21.52
CA ASP A 74 11.27 7.59 -21.04
C ASP A 74 11.24 6.09 -20.68
N PRO A 75 11.31 5.19 -21.68
CA PRO A 75 11.12 3.76 -21.47
C PRO A 75 12.20 3.09 -20.62
N GLU A 76 13.38 3.72 -20.46
CA GLU A 76 14.49 3.15 -19.70
C GLU A 76 14.55 3.61 -18.25
N ASN A 77 13.58 4.44 -17.84
CA ASN A 77 13.50 4.95 -16.48
C ASN A 77 13.17 3.85 -15.47
N SER A 78 14.18 3.46 -14.69
CA SER A 78 14.03 2.41 -13.68
C SER A 78 13.11 2.80 -12.52
N LEU A 79 13.02 4.10 -12.18
CA LEU A 79 12.12 4.58 -11.14
C LEU A 79 10.66 4.47 -11.56
N LEU A 80 10.33 4.83 -12.80
CA LEU A 80 8.97 4.68 -13.33
C LEU A 80 8.56 3.20 -13.41
N LYS A 81 9.46 2.32 -13.87
CA LYS A 81 9.25 0.86 -13.85
C LYS A 81 8.97 0.37 -12.43
N TYR A 82 9.77 0.79 -11.44
CA TYR A 82 9.57 0.45 -10.02
C TYR A 82 8.22 0.92 -9.50
N GLN A 83 7.85 2.19 -9.73
CA GLN A 83 6.56 2.75 -9.30
C GLN A 83 5.37 1.98 -9.87
N ILE A 84 5.46 1.54 -11.11
CA ILE A 84 4.42 0.73 -11.74
C ILE A 84 4.34 -0.65 -11.09
N VAL A 85 5.45 -1.38 -10.99
CA VAL A 85 5.48 -2.75 -10.46
C VAL A 85 4.98 -2.80 -9.02
N PHE A 86 5.48 -1.92 -8.15
CA PHE A 86 5.14 -1.93 -6.73
C PHE A 86 3.87 -1.13 -6.41
N GLY A 87 3.51 -0.19 -7.27
CA GLY A 87 2.31 0.61 -7.10
C GLY A 87 1.05 -0.13 -7.53
N GLN A 88 1.07 -0.97 -8.57
CA GLN A 88 -0.13 -1.52 -9.21
C GLN A 88 -1.15 -2.19 -8.26
N GLY A 89 -0.73 -2.63 -7.08
CA GLY A 89 -1.61 -3.29 -6.11
C GLY A 89 -1.89 -4.76 -6.44
N ARG A 90 -1.27 -5.26 -7.51
CA ARG A 90 -1.19 -6.68 -7.84
C ARG A 90 0.22 -7.15 -7.50
N GLY A 91 0.33 -8.07 -6.54
CA GLY A 91 1.61 -8.67 -6.19
C GLY A 91 2.23 -9.43 -7.36
N VAL A 92 3.55 -9.51 -7.38
CA VAL A 92 4.33 -10.28 -8.36
C VAL A 92 4.70 -11.66 -7.81
N SER A 93 3.76 -12.35 -7.16
CA SER A 93 4.03 -13.70 -6.67
C SER A 93 4.16 -14.68 -7.84
N TRP A 94 5.18 -15.52 -7.75
CA TRP A 94 5.39 -16.67 -8.63
C TRP A 94 5.13 -17.96 -7.85
N ASP A 95 4.93 -19.06 -8.57
CA ASP A 95 4.74 -20.37 -7.95
C ASP A 95 5.99 -20.77 -7.14
N LEU A 96 5.80 -21.15 -5.88
CA LEU A 96 6.85 -21.60 -4.98
C LEU A 96 7.68 -22.73 -5.60
N SER A 97 7.05 -23.62 -6.35
CA SER A 97 7.72 -24.76 -7.01
C SER A 97 8.80 -24.31 -8.00
N THR A 98 8.60 -23.14 -8.60
CA THR A 98 9.49 -22.54 -9.61
C THR A 98 10.63 -21.72 -9.01
N THR A 99 10.65 -21.54 -7.68
CA THR A 99 11.70 -20.74 -7.03
C THR A 99 13.03 -21.46 -7.02
N TRP A 100 14.11 -20.67 -7.11
CA TRP A 100 15.47 -21.20 -6.99
C TRP A 100 15.69 -21.94 -5.66
N ASN A 101 15.15 -21.42 -4.54
CA ASN A 101 15.22 -22.08 -3.24
C ASN A 101 14.59 -23.47 -3.27
N HIS A 102 13.38 -23.59 -3.82
CA HIS A 102 12.68 -24.87 -3.93
C HIS A 102 13.43 -25.84 -4.85
N GLN A 103 13.90 -25.37 -6.02
CA GLN A 103 14.68 -26.19 -6.97
C GLN A 103 16.00 -26.71 -6.39
N ARG A 104 16.61 -25.96 -5.45
CA ARG A 104 17.84 -26.35 -4.77
C ARG A 104 17.61 -27.13 -3.47
N GLY A 105 16.36 -27.41 -3.11
CA GLY A 105 16.01 -28.07 -1.85
C GLY A 105 16.35 -27.24 -0.61
N ILE A 106 16.50 -25.91 -0.76
CA ILE A 106 16.78 -25.01 0.35
C ILE A 106 15.46 -24.73 1.06
N ARG A 107 15.30 -25.33 2.24
CA ARG A 107 14.13 -25.13 3.09
C ARG A 107 14.16 -23.73 3.67
N ALA A 108 13.24 -22.88 3.21
CA ALA A 108 12.96 -21.59 3.82
C ALA A 108 11.89 -21.74 4.91
N THR A 109 11.97 -20.92 5.95
CA THR A 109 10.94 -20.81 6.99
C THR A 109 9.97 -19.71 6.56
N THR A 110 8.66 -20.00 6.57
CA THR A 110 7.68 -18.94 6.30
C THR A 110 7.58 -17.98 7.50
N ALA A 111 7.08 -16.77 7.26
CA ALA A 111 6.81 -15.85 8.36
C ALA A 111 5.81 -16.45 9.38
N GLU A 112 4.85 -17.25 8.92
CA GLU A 112 3.89 -17.94 9.77
C GLU A 112 4.54 -19.04 10.62
N ASP A 113 5.40 -19.87 10.03
CA ASP A 113 6.13 -20.92 10.76
C ASP A 113 6.99 -20.30 11.87
N TRP A 114 7.75 -19.26 11.53
CA TRP A 114 8.56 -18.55 12.51
C TRP A 114 7.72 -17.93 13.62
N ALA A 115 6.59 -17.31 13.28
CA ALA A 115 5.70 -16.69 14.27
C ALA A 115 5.13 -17.71 15.26
N LYS A 116 4.70 -18.90 14.79
CA LYS A 116 4.22 -19.99 15.66
C LYS A 116 5.29 -20.44 16.66
N ASP A 117 6.54 -20.48 16.22
CA ASP A 117 7.66 -20.92 17.04
C ASP A 117 8.13 -19.86 18.05
N ASN A 118 7.82 -18.57 17.83
CA ASN A 118 8.46 -17.46 18.57
C ASN A 118 7.49 -16.48 19.27
N LEU A 119 6.19 -16.49 18.94
CA LEU A 119 5.21 -15.51 19.45
C LEU A 119 4.10 -16.14 20.32
N ALA A 120 4.30 -17.36 20.83
CA ALA A 120 3.36 -18.06 21.72
C ALA A 120 3.44 -17.57 23.18
#